data_AF-A0A536CP37-F1
#
_entry.id   AF-A0A536CP37-F1
#
_cell.length_a   1.000
_cell.length_b   1.000
_cell.length_c   1.000
_cell.angle_alpha   90.00
_cell.angle_beta   90.00
_cell.angle_gamma   90.00
#
_symmetry.space_group_name_H-M   'P 1'
#
loop_
_entity.id
_entity.type
_entity.pdbx_description
1 polymer ?
#
loop_
_entity_poly.entity_id
_entity_poly.type
_entity_poly.pdbx_seq_one_letter_code
_entity_poly.pdbx_strand_id
1 'polypeptide(L)' 'MIRTQIQLTEDQAQALKELSAKTGLSIAELARRGLAPLLRDGLSEHDERARRAAAAVGRFHSGRDDISSNHDRYLTDD' A
#
# COMPACT_ATOMS: atom_id res chain seq x y z
N MET A 1 -6.01 19.65 -13.01
CA MET A 1 -5.09 18.50 -13.20
C MET A 1 -3.68 19.04 -13.33
N ILE A 2 -2.69 18.30 -12.84
CA ILE A 2 -1.26 18.61 -13.03
C ILE A 2 -0.78 17.81 -14.24
N ARG A 3 -0.01 18.43 -15.15
CA ARG A 3 0.56 17.74 -16.32
C ARG A 3 1.82 16.99 -15.89
N THR A 4 1.82 15.68 -16.07
CA THR A 4 2.96 14.81 -15.79
C THR A 4 3.31 14.02 -17.04
N GLN A 5 4.59 13.95 -17.37
CA GLN A 5 5.09 13.07 -18.44
C GLN A 5 5.65 11.80 -17.80
N ILE A 6 5.12 10.66 -18.22
CA ILE A 6 5.58 9.33 -17.81
C ILE A 6 5.98 8.55 -19.06
N GLN A 7 7.01 7.71 -18.93
CA GLN A 7 7.39 6.79 -20.00
C GLN A 7 6.59 5.50 -19.86
N LEU A 8 6.20 4.94 -21.01
CA LEU A 8 5.52 3.67 -21.10
C LEU A 8 6.34 2.76 -22.02
N THR A 9 6.30 1.47 -21.74
CA THR A 9 6.78 0.48 -22.72
C THR A 9 5.87 0.50 -23.94
N GLU A 10 6.39 0.01 -25.07
CA GLU A 10 5.63 -0.08 -26.31
C GLU A 10 4.35 -0.92 -26.13
N ASP A 11 4.46 -2.07 -25.45
CA ASP A 11 3.33 -2.95 -25.15
C ASP A 11 2.24 -2.25 -24.32
N GLN A 12 2.63 -1.49 -23.29
CA GLN A 12 1.69 -0.73 -22.48
C GLN A 12 0.98 0.36 -23.29
N ALA A 13 1.72 1.06 -24.15
CA ALA A 13 1.14 2.10 -25.02
C ALA A 13 0.15 1.50 -26.02
N GLN A 14 0.46 0.34 -26.59
CA GLN A 14 -0.41 -0.36 -27.52
C GLN A 14 -1.69 -0.86 -26.83
N ALA A 15 -1.56 -1.50 -25.66
CA ALA A 15 -2.70 -1.95 -24.87
C ALA A 15 -3.64 -0.80 -24.48
N LEU A 16 -3.09 0.36 -24.10
CA LEU A 16 -3.89 1.55 -23.78
C LEU A 16 -4.64 2.10 -24.99
N LYS A 17 -4.03 2.09 -26.18
CA LYS A 17 -4.71 2.51 -27.42
C LYS A 17 -5.89 1.60 -27.76
N GLU A 18 -5.68 0.28 -27.66
CA GLU A 18 -6.76 -0.69 -27.93
C GLU A 18 -7.90 -0.56 -26.92
N LEU A 19 -7.58 -0.41 -25.64
CA LEU A 19 -8.58 -0.22 -24.60
C LEU A 19 -9.33 1.11 -24.78
N SER A 20 -8.63 2.17 -25.21
CA SER A 20 -9.24 3.47 -25.54
C SER A 20 -10.25 3.33 -26.68
N ALA A 21 -9.87 2.63 -27.76
CA ALA A 21 -10.77 2.37 -28.89
C ALA A 21 -11.99 1.53 -28.48
N LYS A 22 -11.81 0.51 -27.63
CA LYS A 22 -12.90 -0.36 -27.16
C LYS A 22 -13.88 0.34 -26.22
N THR A 23 -13.39 1.26 -25.38
CA THR A 23 -14.19 1.90 -24.32
C THR A 23 -14.71 3.30 -24.69
N GLY A 24 -14.17 3.91 -25.74
CA GLY A 24 -14.45 5.31 -26.10
C GLY A 24 -13.85 6.32 -25.12
N LEU A 25 -13.03 5.88 -24.16
CA LEU A 25 -12.37 6.74 -23.18
C LEU A 25 -11.00 7.18 -23.69
N SER A 26 -10.60 8.41 -23.39
CA SER A 26 -9.23 8.86 -23.66
C SER A 26 -8.20 8.07 -22.86
N ILE A 27 -6.98 7.94 -23.40
CA ILE A 27 -5.84 7.32 -22.71
C ILE A 27 -5.60 7.96 -21.33
N ALA A 28 -5.74 9.29 -21.24
CA ALA A 28 -5.57 10.01 -19.97
C ALA A 28 -6.63 9.62 -18.92
N GLU A 29 -7.86 9.35 -19.34
CA GLU A 29 -8.92 8.87 -18.45
C GLU A 29 -8.67 7.43 -17.99
N LEU A 30 -8.25 6.55 -18.90
CA LEU A 30 -7.86 5.19 -18.56
C LEU A 30 -6.71 5.15 -17.54
N ALA A 31 -5.68 5.97 -17.75
CA ALA A 31 -4.56 6.10 -16.82
C ALA A 31 -5.02 6.54 -15.43
N ARG A 32 -5.90 7.55 -15.33
CA ARG A 32 -6.46 7.99 -14.05
C ARG A 32 -7.27 6.90 -13.35
N ARG A 33 -8.13 6.19 -14.08
CA ARG A 33 -8.94 5.10 -13.52
C ARG A 33 -8.07 3.95 -13.02
N GLY A 34 -6.98 3.64 -13.72
CA GLY A 34 -6.00 2.63 -13.28
C GLY A 34 -5.21 3.06 -12.05
N LEU A 35 -4.83 4.34 -11.95
CA LEU A 35 -4.09 4.87 -10.79
C LEU A 35 -4.97 5.04 -9.54
N ALA A 36 -6.25 5.34 -9.68
CA ALA A 36 -7.16 5.59 -8.56
C ALA A 36 -7.20 4.46 -7.50
N PRO A 37 -7.39 3.17 -7.85
CA PRO A 37 -7.36 2.09 -6.87
C PRO A 37 -5.97 1.90 -6.28
N LEU A 38 -4.90 1.97 -7.08
CA LEU A 38 -3.52 1.84 -6.60
C LEU A 38 -3.18 2.89 -5.52
N LEU A 39 -3.61 4.13 -5.72
CA LEU A 39 -3.39 5.21 -4.76
C LEU A 39 -4.32 5.08 -3.55
N ARG A 40 -5.57 4.63 -3.74
CA ARG A 40 -6.49 4.39 -2.63
C ARG A 40 -5.95 3.29 -1.71
N ASP A 41 -5.56 2.16 -2.29
CA ASP A 41 -5.19 0.97 -1.54
C ASP A 41 -3.76 1.09 -0.99
N GLY A 42 -2.83 1.61 -1.77
CA GLY A 42 -1.43 1.79 -1.35
C GLY A 42 -1.25 2.82 -0.23
N LEU A 43 -2.04 3.89 -0.22
CA LEU A 43 -2.03 4.89 0.87
C LEU A 43 -2.81 4.38 2.10
N SER A 44 -3.94 3.71 1.88
CA SER A 44 -4.77 3.16 2.97
C SER A 44 -4.07 2.02 3.71
N GLU A 45 -3.37 1.12 3.02
CA GLU A 45 -2.69 -0.01 3.64
C GLU A 45 -1.59 0.44 4.62
N HIS A 46 -0.81 1.46 4.25
CA HIS A 46 0.26 1.97 5.11
C HIS A 46 -0.31 2.66 6.36
N ASP A 47 -1.28 3.55 6.18
CA ASP A 47 -1.89 4.29 7.30
C ASP A 47 -2.71 3.38 8.22
N GLU A 48 -3.44 2.42 7.67
CA GLU A 48 -4.23 1.47 8.47
C GLU A 48 -3.33 0.44 9.17
N ARG A 49 -2.22 0.01 8.55
CA ARG A 49 -1.22 -0.82 9.22
C ARG A 49 -0.52 -0.06 10.35
N ALA A 50 -0.16 1.21 10.14
CA ALA A 50 0.42 2.06 11.18
C ALA A 50 -0.57 2.30 12.33
N ARG A 51 -1.84 2.62 12.01
CA ARG A 51 -2.92 2.78 13.01
C ARG A 51 -3.14 1.50 13.82
N ARG A 52 -3.21 0.32 13.18
CA ARG A 52 -3.36 -0.96 13.88
C ARG A 52 -2.18 -1.26 14.79
N ALA A 53 -0.96 -0.98 14.34
CA ALA A 53 0.24 -1.15 15.17
C ALA A 53 0.21 -0.22 16.38
N ALA A 54 -0.14 1.06 16.20
CA ALA A 54 -0.28 2.01 17.30
C ALA A 54 -1.37 1.59 18.31
N ALA A 55 -2.51 1.08 17.83
CA ALA A 55 -3.60 0.59 18.68
C ALA A 55 -3.24 -0.68 19.49
N ALA A 56 -2.18 -1.40 19.11
CA ALA A 56 -1.69 -2.56 19.88
C ALA A 56 -0.79 -2.15 21.06
N VAL A 57 -0.20 -0.94 21.03
CA VAL A 57 0.67 -0.44 22.09
C VAL A 57 -0.12 -0.28 23.39
N GLY A 58 0.37 -0.90 24.48
CA GLY A 58 -0.27 -0.83 25.81
C GLY A 58 -1.52 -1.70 25.98
N ARG A 59 -1.99 -2.39 24.93
CA ARG A 59 -3.16 -3.29 25.00
C ARG A 59 -2.86 -4.59 25.77
N PHE A 60 -1.59 -4.97 25.85
CA PHE A 60 -1.14 -6.18 26.51
C PHE A 60 0.01 -5.84 27.46
N HIS A 61 -0.01 -6.41 28.66
CA HIS A 61 1.04 -6.26 29.65
C HIS A 61 1.38 -7.64 30.20
N SER A 62 2.66 -8.00 30.10
CA SER A 62 3.21 -9.27 30.60
C SER A 62 3.48 -9.27 32.10
N GLY A 63 3.25 -8.14 32.79
CA GLY A 63 3.62 -7.94 34.19
C GLY A 63 5.12 -7.78 34.43
N ARG A 64 5.94 -7.72 33.37
CA ARG A 64 7.39 -7.61 33.42
C ARG A 64 7.87 -6.58 32.41
N ASP A 65 8.67 -5.64 32.87
CA ASP A 65 9.04 -4.45 32.07
C ASP A 65 10.31 -4.67 31.22
N ASP A 66 11.01 -5.77 31.39
CA ASP A 66 12.32 -6.04 30.77
C ASP A 66 12.30 -7.16 29.71
N ILE A 67 11.13 -7.70 29.37
CA ILE A 67 11.00 -8.83 28.43
C ILE A 67 11.57 -8.48 27.05
N SER A 68 11.41 -7.24 26.57
CA SER A 68 11.95 -6.84 25.26
C SER A 68 13.47 -6.98 25.19
N SER A 69 14.17 -6.65 26.27
CA SER A 69 15.62 -6.68 26.37
C SER A 69 16.17 -8.06 26.78
N ASN A 70 15.41 -8.83 27.55
CA ASN A 70 15.83 -10.12 28.12
C ASN A 70 15.01 -11.30 27.56
N HIS A 71 14.54 -11.22 26.32
CA HIS A 71 13.61 -12.18 25.71
C HIS A 71 14.11 -13.64 25.79
N ASP A 72 15.40 -13.88 25.54
CA ASP A 72 15.99 -15.23 25.59
C ASP A 72 15.87 -15.88 26.98
N ARG A 73 16.03 -15.08 28.05
CA ARG A 73 15.92 -15.57 29.43
C ARG A 73 14.53 -16.13 29.71
N TYR A 74 13.50 -15.47 29.19
CA TYR A 74 12.11 -15.86 29.40
C TYR A 74 11.63 -16.96 28.42
N LEU A 75 12.41 -17.29 27.40
CA LEU A 75 12.11 -18.36 26.45
C LEU A 75 12.50 -19.74 27.00
N THR A 76 13.42 -19.78 27.97
CA THR A 76 14.02 -21.01 28.53
C THR A 76 13.37 -21.55 29.81
N ASP A 77 12.42 -20.82 30.40
CA ASP A 77 11.70 -21.27 31.61
C ASP A 77 10.31 -21.80 31.22
N ASP A 78 10.14 -23.13 31.31
CA ASP A 78 8.88 -23.88 31.10
C ASP A 78 8.35 -24.42 32.45
#